data_AF-A0A348UQ56-F1
#
_entry.id   AF-A0A348UQ56-F1
#
_cell.length_a   1.000
_cell.length_b   1.000
_cell.length_c   1.000
_cell.angle_alpha   90.00
_cell.angle_beta   90.00
_cell.angle_gamma   90.00
#
_symmetry.space_group_name_H-M   'P 1'
#
loop_
_entity.id
_entity.type
_entity.pdbx_description
1 polymer ?
#
loop_
_entity_poly.entity_id
_entity_poly.type
_entity_poly.pdbx_seq_one_letter_code
_entity_poly.pdbx_strand_id
1 'polypeptide(L)'
;MIQGGCPLGTGTGGPGYRFKDEFVSSLRHDRPGRLSMANAGPGTNGSQFFITHVPTPWLDDAHTIFGTVVGAADQAVVDAIARGDTINSIALSGDVDTLLAGQSATLAQWNAVLDQKR
;
A
#
# COMPACT_ATOMS: atom_id res chain seq x y z
N MET A 1 6.97 7.94 8.99
CA MET A 1 6.36 6.82 8.24
C MET A 1 7.48 6.11 7.50
N ILE A 2 7.30 4.85 7.16
CA ILE A 2 8.13 4.14 6.19
C ILE A 2 7.37 4.00 4.88
N GLN A 3 8.02 4.23 3.75
CA GLN A 3 7.42 4.08 2.41
C GLN A 3 8.19 3.04 1.61
N GLY A 4 7.47 2.16 0.94
CA GLY A 4 8.02 1.07 0.13
C GLY A 4 7.16 0.80 -1.12
N GLY A 5 7.42 -0.32 -1.78
CA GLY A 5 6.64 -0.76 -2.94
C GLY A 5 7.04 -0.12 -4.28
N CYS A 6 8.22 0.50 -4.37
CA CYS A 6 8.80 0.96 -5.63
C CYS A 6 9.73 -0.13 -6.21
N PRO A 7 9.41 -0.75 -7.37
CA PRO A 7 10.24 -1.80 -7.95
C PRO A 7 11.67 -1.37 -8.30
N LEU A 8 11.86 -0.08 -8.61
CA LEU A 8 13.15 0.50 -8.96
C LEU A 8 13.95 1.03 -7.76
N GLY A 9 13.37 1.03 -6.55
CA GLY A 9 13.99 1.66 -5.37
C GLY A 9 14.17 3.19 -5.42
N THR A 10 13.78 3.86 -6.51
CA THR A 10 13.97 5.31 -6.73
C THR A 10 12.81 6.19 -6.24
N GLY A 11 11.69 5.59 -5.84
CA GLY A 11 10.45 6.31 -5.49
C GLY A 11 9.60 6.76 -6.69
N THR A 12 10.07 6.55 -7.93
CA THR A 12 9.34 6.90 -9.17
C THR A 12 8.77 5.68 -9.90
N GLY A 13 9.14 4.47 -9.47
CA GLY A 13 8.67 3.22 -10.06
C GLY A 13 7.24 2.90 -9.67
N GLY A 14 6.56 2.16 -10.54
CA GLY A 14 5.20 1.67 -10.33
C GLY A 14 4.87 0.50 -11.23
N PRO A 15 3.69 -0.12 -11.07
CA PRO A 15 3.36 -1.38 -11.70
C PRO A 15 3.01 -1.23 -13.19
N GLY A 16 2.92 -0.01 -13.72
CA GLY A 16 2.55 0.27 -15.11
C GLY A 16 1.06 0.59 -15.30
N TYR A 17 0.28 0.52 -14.25
CA TYR A 17 -1.11 0.98 -14.20
C TYR A 17 -1.32 1.95 -13.04
N ARG A 18 -2.45 2.66 -13.07
CA ARG A 18 -2.92 3.55 -12.01
C ARG A 18 -4.34 3.22 -11.61
N PHE A 19 -4.72 3.51 -10.37
CA PHE A 19 -6.09 3.39 -9.91
C PHE A 19 -6.51 4.54 -9.00
N LYS A 20 -7.83 4.68 -8.83
CA LYS A 20 -8.47 5.76 -8.06
C LYS A 20 -8.18 5.66 -6.57
N ASP A 21 -8.32 6.77 -5.87
CA ASP A 21 -8.37 6.78 -4.41
C ASP A 21 -9.73 6.28 -3.92
N GLU A 22 -9.71 5.59 -2.78
CA GLU A 22 -10.86 5.11 -2.03
C GLU A 22 -10.79 5.70 -0.61
N PHE A 23 -11.73 6.57 -0.26
CA PHE A 23 -11.78 7.21 1.07
C PHE A 23 -13.03 6.75 1.81
N VAL A 24 -12.82 6.34 3.06
CA VAL A 24 -13.90 5.90 3.97
C VAL A 24 -13.87 6.81 5.18
N SER A 25 -15.00 7.42 5.53
CA SER A 25 -15.07 8.44 6.57
C SER A 25 -14.56 7.98 7.94
N SER A 26 -14.73 6.68 8.25
CA SER A 26 -14.27 6.05 9.49
C SER A 26 -12.77 5.71 9.52
N LEU A 27 -12.08 5.74 8.39
CA LEU A 27 -10.65 5.46 8.30
C LEU A 27 -9.88 6.77 8.32
N ARG A 28 -9.13 7.00 9.40
CA ARG A 28 -8.35 8.22 9.65
C ARG A 28 -6.94 7.89 10.11
N HIS A 29 -5.98 8.76 9.83
CA HIS A 29 -4.59 8.66 10.27
C HIS A 29 -4.42 9.15 11.71
N ASP A 30 -5.26 8.63 12.60
CA ASP A 30 -5.39 9.02 14.01
C ASP A 30 -4.40 8.31 14.95
N ARG A 31 -3.71 7.27 14.47
CA ARG A 31 -2.76 6.46 15.26
C ARG A 31 -1.60 5.92 14.40
N PRO A 32 -0.51 5.45 15.04
CA PRO A 32 0.53 4.68 14.38
C PRO A 32 -0.01 3.43 13.67
N GLY A 33 0.74 2.93 12.71
CA GLY A 33 0.46 1.65 12.06
C GLY A 33 -0.60 1.71 10.97
N ARG A 34 -0.92 2.88 10.43
CA ARG A 34 -1.83 3.01 9.28
C ARG A 34 -1.12 2.61 8.00
N LEU A 35 -1.64 1.59 7.31
CA LEU A 35 -1.18 1.17 6.00
C LEU A 35 -1.99 1.90 4.93
N SER A 36 -1.30 2.71 4.14
CA SER A 36 -1.92 3.62 3.19
C SER A 36 -1.19 3.64 1.85
N MET A 37 -1.93 3.95 0.78
CA MET A 37 -1.37 4.06 -0.57
C MET A 37 -0.55 5.35 -0.73
N ALA A 38 0.64 5.25 -1.27
CA ALA A 38 1.41 6.41 -1.72
C ALA A 38 0.96 6.80 -3.13
N ASN A 39 0.71 8.09 -3.33
CA ASN A 39 0.30 8.66 -4.61
C ASN A 39 1.04 9.98 -4.88
N ALA A 40 1.00 10.44 -6.12
CA ALA A 40 1.52 11.73 -6.57
C ALA A 40 0.36 12.71 -6.90
N GLY A 41 -0.74 12.60 -6.15
CA GLY A 41 -1.99 13.33 -6.40
C GLY A 41 -3.18 12.40 -6.75
N PRO A 42 -4.38 12.97 -6.90
CA PRO A 42 -5.61 12.20 -7.04
C PRO A 42 -5.57 11.21 -8.20
N GLY A 43 -5.94 9.95 -7.94
CA GLY A 43 -6.04 8.88 -8.93
C GLY A 43 -4.70 8.38 -9.48
N THR A 44 -3.61 8.57 -8.74
CA THR A 44 -2.26 8.12 -9.16
C THR A 44 -1.71 6.98 -8.32
N ASN A 45 -2.60 6.24 -7.64
CA ASN A 45 -2.20 5.05 -6.88
C ASN A 45 -1.58 4.00 -7.82
N GLY A 46 -0.55 3.32 -7.32
CA GLY A 46 0.18 2.28 -8.05
C GLY A 46 0.54 1.13 -7.11
N SER A 47 1.83 0.88 -6.92
CA SER A 47 2.32 -0.20 -6.04
C SER A 47 2.93 0.32 -4.74
N GLN A 48 3.16 1.63 -4.64
CA GLN A 48 3.83 2.21 -3.49
C GLN A 48 2.84 2.39 -2.34
N PHE A 49 3.28 2.06 -1.14
CA PHE A 49 2.51 2.18 0.09
C PHE A 49 3.40 2.68 1.22
N PHE A 50 2.78 3.16 2.29
CA PHE A 50 3.49 3.57 3.49
C PHE A 50 2.79 3.09 4.76
N ILE A 51 3.56 3.00 5.84
CA ILE A 51 3.08 2.69 7.19
C ILE A 51 3.47 3.83 8.13
N THR A 52 2.51 4.36 8.89
CA THR A 52 2.75 5.48 9.82
C THR A 52 3.44 5.03 11.11
N HIS A 53 4.35 5.85 11.66
CA HIS A 53 4.90 5.66 13.02
C HIS A 53 4.13 6.47 14.07
N VAL A 54 3.42 7.51 13.62
CA VAL A 54 2.73 8.49 14.45
C VAL A 54 1.39 8.83 13.80
N PRO A 55 0.43 9.41 14.53
CA PRO A 55 -0.75 10.02 13.92
C PRO A 55 -0.34 11.10 12.90
N THR A 56 -0.96 11.08 11.72
CA THR A 56 -0.67 12.02 10.62
C THR A 56 -1.97 12.53 9.99
N PRO A 57 -2.81 13.28 10.73
CA PRO A 57 -4.15 13.69 10.27
C PRO A 57 -4.15 14.55 9.01
N TRP A 58 -3.05 15.21 8.67
CA TRP A 58 -2.90 15.97 7.42
C TRP A 58 -2.86 15.10 6.15
N LEU A 59 -2.78 13.76 6.29
CA LEU A 59 -2.85 12.82 5.17
C LEU A 59 -4.26 12.25 4.95
N ASP A 60 -5.21 12.62 5.81
CA ASP A 60 -6.60 12.22 5.68
C ASP A 60 -7.21 12.75 4.38
N ASP A 61 -7.99 11.90 3.71
CA ASP A 61 -8.62 12.17 2.41
C ASP A 61 -7.63 12.56 1.28
N ALA A 62 -6.33 12.38 1.50
CA ALA A 62 -5.27 12.51 0.49
C ALA A 62 -4.68 11.13 0.12
N HIS A 63 -4.61 10.21 1.08
CA HIS A 63 -4.08 8.86 0.90
C HIS A 63 -5.09 7.81 1.37
N THR A 64 -5.38 6.83 0.51
CA THR A 64 -6.28 5.72 0.83
C THR A 64 -5.67 4.83 1.92
N ILE A 65 -6.37 4.72 3.05
CA ILE A 65 -6.07 3.75 4.10
C ILE A 65 -6.73 2.43 3.71
N PHE A 66 -5.95 1.35 3.66
CA PHE A 66 -6.46 0.02 3.31
C PHE A 66 -6.01 -1.08 4.30
N GLY A 67 -5.33 -0.70 5.39
CA GLY A 67 -4.98 -1.63 6.44
C GLY A 67 -4.46 -0.95 7.71
N THR A 68 -4.24 -1.76 8.74
CA THR A 68 -3.59 -1.33 9.98
C THR A 68 -2.67 -2.44 10.47
N VAL A 69 -1.55 -2.06 11.05
CA VAL A 69 -0.71 -2.95 11.85
C VAL A 69 -1.54 -3.47 13.03
N VAL A 70 -1.46 -4.77 13.31
CA VAL A 70 -2.37 -5.47 14.24
C VAL A 70 -1.95 -5.28 15.69
N GLY A 71 -0.67 -5.45 16.00
CA GLY A 71 -0.17 -5.41 17.38
C GLY A 71 0.98 -4.44 17.61
N ALA A 72 1.24 -4.14 18.88
CA ALA A 72 2.38 -3.31 19.30
C ALA A 72 3.74 -3.96 18.98
N ALA A 73 3.82 -5.30 19.01
CA ALA A 73 5.02 -6.02 18.60
C ALA A 73 5.32 -5.84 17.11
N ASP A 74 4.30 -5.90 16.26
CA ASP A 74 4.43 -5.64 14.82
C ASP A 74 4.77 -4.16 14.56
N GLN A 75 4.17 -3.25 15.33
CA GLN A 75 4.50 -1.83 15.25
C GLN A 75 5.97 -1.56 15.64
N ALA A 76 6.50 -2.26 16.64
CA ALA A 76 7.91 -2.15 17.00
C ALA A 76 8.84 -2.60 15.86
N VAL A 77 8.44 -3.61 15.07
CA VAL A 77 9.16 -3.99 13.85
C VAL A 77 9.12 -2.87 12.83
N VAL A 78 7.95 -2.28 12.59
CA VAL A 78 7.79 -1.13 11.69
C VAL A 78 8.69 0.03 12.12
N ASP A 79 8.70 0.35 13.41
CA ASP A 79 9.50 1.45 13.97
C ASP A 79 11.01 1.19 13.93
N ALA A 80 11.44 -0.07 13.84
CA ALA A 80 12.84 -0.46 13.72
C ALA A 80 13.37 -0.44 12.27
N ILE A 81 12.49 -0.39 11.27
CA ILE A 81 12.88 -0.40 9.85
C ILE A 81 13.68 0.87 9.52
N ALA A 82 14.83 0.67 8.87
CA ALA A 82 15.73 1.73 8.47
C ALA A 82 15.71 1.96 6.95
N ARG A 83 16.21 3.12 6.52
CA ARG A 83 16.39 3.43 5.11
C ARG A 83 17.35 2.43 4.48
N GLY A 84 16.92 1.78 3.40
CA GLY A 84 17.73 0.80 2.67
C GLY A 84 17.34 -0.64 2.93
N ASP A 85 16.47 -0.90 3.93
CA ASP A 85 15.92 -2.23 4.16
C ASP A 85 15.11 -2.71 2.95
N THR A 86 15.22 -4.00 2.63
CA THR A 86 14.61 -4.62 1.46
C THR A 86 13.41 -5.48 1.84
N ILE A 87 12.34 -5.37 1.04
CA ILE A 87 11.20 -6.28 1.12
C ILE A 87 11.57 -7.56 0.36
N ASN A 88 11.80 -8.65 1.09
CA ASN A 88 12.18 -9.93 0.49
C ASN A 88 10.98 -10.70 -0.08
N SER A 89 9.86 -10.68 0.64
CA SER A 89 8.61 -11.34 0.22
C SER A 89 7.40 -10.69 0.88
N ILE A 90 6.25 -10.82 0.22
CA ILE A 90 4.94 -10.45 0.75
C ILE A 90 4.03 -11.66 0.54
N ALA A 91 3.35 -12.09 1.60
CA ALA A 91 2.35 -13.15 1.54
C ALA A 91 1.01 -12.62 2.04
N LEU A 92 -0.06 -12.96 1.32
CA LEU A 92 -1.42 -12.73 1.76
C LEU A 92 -1.96 -14.03 2.36
N SER A 93 -2.56 -13.94 3.54
CA SER A 93 -3.14 -15.08 4.25
C SER A 93 -4.61 -14.84 4.58
N GLY A 94 -5.41 -15.89 4.53
CA GLY A 94 -6.86 -15.84 4.73
C GLY A 94 -7.64 -16.28 3.48
N ASP A 95 -8.96 -16.25 3.56
CA ASP A 95 -9.82 -16.49 2.40
C ASP A 95 -9.89 -15.22 1.54
N VAL A 96 -9.20 -15.27 0.41
CA VAL A 96 -9.19 -14.21 -0.61
C VAL A 96 -9.92 -14.64 -1.89
N ASP A 97 -10.37 -15.89 -1.97
CA ASP A 97 -10.81 -16.50 -3.23
C ASP A 97 -12.04 -15.80 -3.78
N THR A 98 -13.02 -15.51 -2.90
CA THR A 98 -14.25 -14.80 -3.29
C THR A 98 -13.94 -13.38 -3.79
N LEU A 99 -13.00 -12.68 -3.13
CA LEU A 99 -12.62 -11.33 -3.52
C LEU A 99 -11.90 -11.33 -4.87
N LEU A 100 -10.93 -12.23 -5.05
CA LEU A 100 -10.16 -12.34 -6.29
C LEU A 100 -11.04 -12.78 -7.46
N ALA A 101 -11.99 -13.69 -7.23
CA ALA A 101 -12.96 -14.10 -8.24
C ALA A 101 -13.84 -12.91 -8.69
N GLY A 102 -14.34 -12.12 -7.75
CA GLY A 102 -15.15 -10.92 -8.03
C GLY A 102 -14.38 -9.85 -8.82
N GLN A 103 -13.06 -9.74 -8.61
CA GLN A 103 -12.19 -8.77 -9.26
C GLN A 103 -11.40 -9.35 -10.45
N SER A 104 -11.74 -10.57 -10.89
CA SER A 104 -10.97 -11.35 -11.88
C SER A 104 -10.68 -10.59 -13.19
N ALA A 105 -11.64 -9.83 -13.71
CA ALA A 105 -11.46 -9.03 -14.92
C ALA A 105 -10.39 -7.94 -14.75
N THR A 106 -10.42 -7.22 -13.62
CA THR A 106 -9.43 -6.19 -13.28
C THR A 106 -8.06 -6.80 -13.03
N LEU A 107 -8.01 -7.93 -12.33
CA LEU A 107 -6.76 -8.65 -12.07
C LEU A 107 -6.11 -9.15 -13.36
N ALA A 108 -6.90 -9.68 -14.29
CA ALA A 108 -6.40 -10.10 -15.60
C ALA A 108 -5.78 -8.92 -16.37
N GLN A 109 -6.42 -7.75 -16.34
CA GLN A 109 -5.90 -6.54 -16.96
C GLN A 109 -4.56 -6.11 -16.33
N TRP A 110 -4.48 -6.10 -15.01
CA TRP A 110 -3.26 -5.72 -14.30
C TRP A 110 -2.12 -6.71 -14.51
N ASN A 111 -2.41 -8.01 -14.47
CA ASN A 111 -1.42 -9.06 -14.74
C ASN A 111 -0.87 -8.97 -16.16
N ALA A 112 -1.71 -8.69 -17.17
CA ALA A 112 -1.25 -8.49 -18.53
C ALA A 112 -0.25 -7.33 -18.66
N VAL A 113 -0.41 -6.25 -17.89
CA VAL A 113 0.55 -5.12 -17.83
C VAL A 113 1.85 -5.53 -17.15
N LEU A 114 1.77 -6.33 -16.08
CA LEU A 114 2.95 -6.80 -15.34
C LEU A 114 3.77 -7.80 -16.15
N ASP A 115 3.11 -8.73 -16.85
CA ASP A 115 3.76 -9.75 -17.67
C ASP A 115 4.51 -9.14 -18.86
N GLN A 116 4.07 -8.01 -19.39
CA GLN A 116 4.80 -7.26 -20.44
C GLN A 116 6.11 -6.63 -19.96
N LYS A 117 6.30 -6.48 -18.65
CA LYS A 117 7.49 -5.87 -18.04
C LYS A 117 8.49 -6.90 -17.50
N ARG A 118 8.17 -8.19 -17.60
CA ARG A 118 8.99 -9.30 -17.10
C ARG A 118 9.96 -9.79 -18.18
#